data_AF-A0A9W5TRB6-F1
#
_entry.id   AF-A0A9W5TRB6-F1
#
_cell.length_a   1.000
_cell.length_b   1.000
_cell.length_c   1.000
_cell.angle_alpha   90.00
_cell.angle_beta   90.00
_cell.angle_gamma   90.00
#
_symmetry.space_group_name_H-M   'P 1'
#
loop_
_entity.id
_entity.type
_entity.pdbx_description
1 polymer ?
#
loop_
_entity_poly.entity_id
_entity_poly.type
_entity_poly.pdbx_seq_one_letter_code
_entity_poly.pdbx_strand_id
1 'polypeptide(L)' 'MVYDLSPVADQQTRVTLTYDWSAVPPALREHIQFPPFPVSHLEQSLANLATLVGARA' A
#
# COMPACT_ATOMS: atom_id res chain seq x y z
N MET A 1 1.12 -8.20 6.18
CA MET A 1 1.21 -6.90 5.48
C MET A 1 1.76 -5.88 6.47
N VAL A 2 2.75 -5.09 6.08
CA VAL A 2 3.39 -4.10 6.96
C VAL A 2 3.49 -2.78 6.20
N TYR A 3 3.13 -1.69 6.87
CA TYR A 3 3.30 -0.32 6.38
C TYR A 3 4.48 0.33 7.10
N ASP A 4 5.38 0.91 6.33
CA ASP A 4 6.46 1.75 6.82
C ASP A 4 6.30 3.16 6.23
N LEU A 5 6.43 4.16 7.10
CA LEU A 5 6.31 5.57 6.74
C LEU A 5 7.57 6.29 7.19
N SER A 6 8.25 6.95 6.25
CA SER A 6 9.47 7.72 6.53
C SER A 6 9.37 9.13 5.95
N PRO A 7 9.81 10.17 6.69
CA PRO A 7 9.90 11.51 6.15
C PRO A 7 10.99 11.58 5.08
N VAL A 8 10.74 12.32 4.00
CA VAL A 8 11.74 12.50 2.92
C VAL A 8 12.06 13.96 2.62
N ALA A 9 11.14 14.87 2.91
CA ALA A 9 11.31 16.32 2.88
C ALA A 9 10.16 16.98 3.66
N ASP A 10 10.17 18.30 3.76
CA ASP A 10 9.03 19.05 4.29
C ASP A 10 7.75 18.70 3.53
N GLN A 11 6.72 18.31 4.27
CA GLN A 11 5.42 17.88 3.74
C GLN A 11 5.46 16.67 2.77
N GLN A 12 6.53 15.86 2.80
CA GLN A 12 6.62 14.65 1.98
C GLN A 12 6.91 13.41 2.84
N THR A 13 6.16 12.35 2.57
CA THR A 13 6.29 11.06 3.24
C THR A 13 6.45 9.96 2.22
N ARG A 14 7.48 9.13 2.38
CA ARG A 14 7.62 7.87 1.65
C ARG A 14 6.82 6.81 2.38
N VAL A 15 6.01 6.08 1.61
CA VAL A 15 5.24 4.94 2.11
C VAL A 15 5.75 3.68 1.44
N THR A 16 6.13 2.69 2.25
CA THR A 16 6.50 1.36 1.79
C THR A 16 5.47 0.35 2.28
N LEU A 17 4.94 -0.45 1.37
CA LEU A 17 3.99 -1.51 1.69
C LEU A 17 4.58 -2.88 1.35
N THR A 18 4.81 -3.67 2.39
CA THR A 18 5.38 -5.00 2.26
C THR A 18 4.29 -6.06 2.37
N TYR A 19 4.18 -6.87 1.32
CA TYR A 19 3.32 -8.05 1.27
C TYR A 19 4.18 -9.30 1.44
N ASP A 20 3.90 -10.09 2.48
CA ASP A 20 4.43 -11.43 2.60
C ASP A 20 3.47 -12.40 1.90
N TRP A 21 3.94 -12.96 0.79
CA TRP A 21 3.20 -13.94 -0.01
C TRP A 21 3.62 -15.39 0.27
N SER A 22 4.62 -15.59 1.14
CA SER A 22 5.24 -16.90 1.37
C SER A 22 4.28 -17.91 2.01
N ALA A 23 3.40 -17.43 2.89
CA ALA A 23 2.41 -18.25 3.60
C ALA A 23 1.11 -18.49 2.80
N VAL A 24 0.98 -17.97 1.57
CA VAL A 24 -0.24 -18.18 0.76
C VAL A 24 -0.30 -19.64 0.30
N PRO A 25 -1.39 -20.39 0.58
CA PRO A 25 -1.53 -21.77 0.12
C PRO A 25 -1.47 -21.92 -1.41
N PRO A 26 -0.91 -23.02 -1.95
CA PRO A 26 -0.80 -23.23 -3.40
C PRO A 26 -2.14 -23.09 -4.14
N ALA A 27 -3.21 -23.66 -3.58
CA ALA A 27 -4.55 -23.57 -4.13
C ALA A 27 -5.03 -22.12 -4.32
N LEU A 28 -4.60 -21.17 -3.47
CA LEU A 28 -4.93 -19.75 -3.64
C LEU A 28 -4.02 -19.06 -4.66
N ARG A 29 -2.75 -19.47 -4.78
CA ARG A 29 -1.81 -18.92 -5.77
C ARG A 29 -2.21 -19.23 -7.20
N GLU A 30 -2.86 -20.36 -7.42
CA GLU A 30 -3.36 -20.76 -8.74
C GLU A 30 -4.53 -19.87 -9.21
N HIS A 31 -5.32 -19.34 -8.26
CA HIS A 31 -6.50 -18.52 -8.56
C HIS A 31 -6.26 -17.02 -8.43
N ILE A 32 -5.18 -16.60 -7.75
CA ILE A 32 -4.88 -15.20 -7.47
C ILE A 32 -3.42 -14.92 -7.83
N GLN A 33 -3.21 -14.08 -8.85
CA GLN A 33 -1.89 -13.61 -9.24
C GLN A 33 -1.33 -12.61 -8.23
N PHE A 34 -0.01 -12.60 -8.07
CA PHE A 34 0.68 -11.63 -7.24
C PHE A 34 1.23 -10.48 -8.10
N PRO A 35 1.06 -9.21 -7.67
CA PRO A 35 0.26 -8.77 -6.53
C PRO A 35 -1.25 -8.94 -6.78
N PRO A 36 -2.04 -9.26 -5.74
CA PRO A 36 -3.48 -9.47 -5.88
C PRO A 36 -4.26 -8.21 -6.25
N PHE A 37 -3.63 -7.04 -6.14
CA PHE A 37 -4.22 -5.75 -6.48
C PHE A 37 -3.24 -4.97 -7.36
N PRO A 38 -3.72 -4.24 -8.38
CA PRO A 38 -2.90 -3.31 -9.14
C PRO A 38 -2.29 -2.20 -8.25
N VAL A 39 -1.12 -1.69 -8.64
CA VAL A 39 -0.46 -0.57 -7.96
C VAL A 39 -1.36 0.67 -7.86
N SER A 40 -2.25 0.88 -8.84
CA SER A 40 -3.21 2.00 -8.85
C SER A 40 -4.15 2.02 -7.63
N HIS A 41 -4.43 0.86 -7.01
CA HIS A 41 -5.21 0.81 -5.77
C HIS A 41 -4.44 1.45 -4.61
N LEU A 42 -3.11 1.26 -4.56
CA LEU A 42 -2.27 1.92 -3.56
C LEU A 42 -2.26 3.43 -3.79
N GLU A 43 -2.11 3.87 -5.05
CA GLU A 43 -2.15 5.30 -5.41
C GLU A 43 -3.47 5.96 -4.98
N GLN A 44 -4.61 5.31 -5.25
CA GLN A 44 -5.93 5.80 -4.83
C GLN A 44 -6.09 5.84 -3.30
N SER A 45 -5.60 4.82 -2.60
CA SER A 45 -5.60 4.79 -1.14
C SER A 45 -4.78 5.94 -0.55
N LEU A 46 -3.61 6.22 -1.12
CA LEU A 46 -2.75 7.34 -0.71
C LEU A 46 -3.38 8.69 -1.02
N ALA A 47 -4.04 8.84 -2.17
CA ALA A 47 -4.77 10.06 -2.52
C ALA A 47 -5.91 10.32 -1.54
N ASN A 48 -6.69 9.29 -1.19
CA ASN A 48 -7.75 9.39 -0.19
C ASN A 48 -7.17 9.75 1.19
N LEU A 49 -6.08 9.11 1.59
CA LEU A 49 -5.39 9.45 2.82
C LEU A 49 -4.97 10.93 2.80
N ALA A 50 -4.34 11.41 1.73
CA ALA A 50 -3.93 12.80 1.57
C ALA A 50 -5.11 13.77 1.71
N THR A 51 -6.28 13.45 1.13
CA THR A 51 -7.51 14.22 1.34
C THR A 51 -7.92 14.23 2.81
N LEU A 52 -7.89 13.10 3.51
CA LEU A 52 -8.29 12.99 4.91
C LEU A 52 -7.37 13.76 5.87
N VAL A 53 -6.05 13.71 5.67
CA VAL A 53 -5.10 14.49 6.49
C VAL A 53 -5.07 15.97 6.09
N GLY A 54 -5.18 16.29 4.79
CA GLY A 54 -5.20 17.67 4.28
C GLY A 54 -6.49 18.42 4.62
N ALA A 55 -7.63 17.73 4.71
CA ALA A 55 -8.90 18.32 5.18
C ALA A 55 -8.92 18.61 6.69
N ARG A 56 -7.89 18.19 7.42
CA ARG A 56 -7.75 18.39 8.87
C ARG A 56 -6.78 19.53 9.22
N ALA A 57 -6.35 20.30 8.22
CA ALA A 57 -5.48 21.48 8.35
C ALA A 57 -6.27 22.79 8.39
#